data_AF-A0A9W4KEN9-F1
#
_entry.id   AF-A0A9W4KEN9-F1
#
_cell.length_a   1.000
_cell.length_b   1.000
_cell.length_c   1.000
_cell.angle_alpha   90.00
_cell.angle_beta   90.00
_cell.angle_gamma   90.00
#
_symmetry.space_group_name_H-M   'P 1'
#
loop_
_entity.id
_entity.type
_entity.pdbx_description
1 polymer ?
#
loop_
_entity_poly.entity_id
_entity_poly.type
_entity_poly.pdbx_seq_one_letter_code
_entity_poly.pdbx_strand_id
1 'polypeptide(L)'
;MRGLCGVGGGLMIPNIVAFLGITFPPGRKRNLGFALFGAMAPVGAAGGSLVSAVIVQLTEWKYLFFMHGLLGLVVYGTAIISVPPDESVDPNGPVDWIGAYLGVGGLILFNFVWNSSVGWTSSYEIALLILSIIHFGAFSYWEMKMAKEPILPFNIWKAPPFGFLMLTIFFSFMSWVSTFGI
;
A
#
# COMPACT_ATOMS: atom_id res chain seq x y z
N MET A 1 9.28 14.57 8.29
CA MET A 1 8.51 14.48 7.02
C MET A 1 8.27 13.06 6.54
N ARG A 2 9.24 12.12 6.63
CA ARG A 2 9.07 10.72 6.18
C ARG A 2 7.84 9.99 6.78
N GLY A 3 7.59 10.16 8.07
CA GLY A 3 6.41 9.56 8.73
C GLY A 3 5.07 10.08 8.18
N LEU A 4 4.96 11.38 7.91
CA LEU A 4 3.73 11.99 7.36
C LEU A 4 3.44 11.49 5.94
N CYS A 5 4.47 11.38 5.09
CA CYS A 5 4.30 10.82 3.75
C CYS A 5 3.91 9.33 3.79
N GLY A 6 4.45 8.57 4.75
CA GLY A 6 4.07 7.18 4.97
C GLY A 6 2.60 7.03 5.37
N VAL A 7 2.13 7.83 6.32
CA VAL A 7 0.71 7.84 6.73
C VAL A 7 -0.19 8.27 5.58
N GLY A 8 0.17 9.35 4.87
CA GLY A 8 -0.60 9.82 3.71
C GLY A 8 -0.69 8.77 2.60
N GLY A 9 0.44 8.15 2.23
CA GLY A 9 0.46 7.08 1.24
C GLY A 9 -0.34 5.85 1.66
N GLY A 10 -0.22 5.46 2.93
CA GLY A 10 -0.95 4.32 3.50
C GLY A 10 -2.47 4.51 3.53
N LEU A 11 -2.96 5.74 3.71
CA LEU A 11 -4.39 6.06 3.67
C LEU A 11 -4.90 6.22 2.22
N MET A 12 -4.11 6.83 1.34
CA MET A 12 -4.56 7.14 -0.02
C MET A 12 -4.77 5.89 -0.87
N ILE A 13 -3.83 4.93 -0.86
CA ILE A 13 -3.89 3.76 -1.75
C ILE A 13 -5.16 2.92 -1.54
N PRO A 14 -5.49 2.43 -0.32
CA PRO A 14 -6.69 1.62 -0.13
C PRO A 14 -7.96 2.42 -0.43
N ASN A 15 -7.99 3.71 -0.11
CA ASN A 15 -9.14 4.57 -0.38
C ASN A 15 -9.37 4.76 -1.89
N ILE A 16 -8.30 4.96 -2.68
CA ILE A 16 -8.42 5.09 -4.15
C ILE A 16 -8.92 3.78 -4.77
N VAL A 17 -8.43 2.63 -4.30
CA VAL A 17 -8.88 1.31 -4.78
C VAL A 17 -10.34 1.07 -4.45
N ALA A 18 -10.78 1.42 -3.23
CA ALA A 18 -12.17 1.36 -2.82
C ALA A 18 -13.04 2.31 -3.66
N PHE A 19 -12.60 3.56 -3.83
CA PHE A 19 -13.28 4.58 -4.63
C PHE A 19 -13.48 4.12 -6.08
N LEU A 20 -12.44 3.62 -6.75
CA LEU A 20 -12.56 3.05 -8.10
C LEU A 20 -13.53 1.86 -8.14
N GLY A 21 -13.62 1.09 -7.06
CA GLY A 21 -14.54 -0.03 -6.92
C GLY A 21 -16.01 0.38 -6.83
N ILE A 22 -16.31 1.50 -6.17
CA ILE A 22 -17.68 2.02 -5.99
C ILE A 22 -18.12 2.89 -7.17
N THR A 23 -17.22 3.68 -7.77
CA THR A 23 -17.57 4.61 -8.85
C THR A 23 -17.85 3.89 -10.17
N PHE A 24 -17.13 2.79 -10.46
CA PHE A 24 -17.27 2.08 -11.71
C PHE A 24 -18.01 0.75 -11.53
N PRO A 25 -19.16 0.53 -12.21
CA PRO A 25 -19.87 -0.73 -12.14
C PRO A 25 -19.03 -1.88 -12.73
N PRO A 26 -19.27 -3.14 -12.31
CA PRO A 26 -18.55 -4.30 -12.82
C PRO A 26 -18.59 -4.37 -14.35
N GLY A 27 -17.41 -4.45 -14.99
CA GLY A 27 -17.30 -4.52 -16.44
C GLY A 27 -15.98 -3.96 -16.99
N ARG A 28 -15.93 -3.78 -18.32
CA ARG A 28 -14.72 -3.35 -19.03
C ARG A 28 -14.18 -1.99 -18.55
N LYS A 29 -15.07 -1.05 -18.20
CA LYS A 29 -14.68 0.29 -17.72
C LYS A 29 -13.95 0.23 -16.36
N ARG A 30 -14.43 -0.60 -15.43
CA ARG A 30 -13.80 -0.84 -14.13
C ARG A 30 -12.41 -1.48 -14.30
N ASN A 31 -12.31 -2.50 -15.14
CA ASN A 31 -11.03 -3.17 -15.41
C ASN A 31 -10.02 -2.22 -16.04
N LEU A 32 -10.45 -1.34 -16.96
CA LEU A 32 -9.60 -0.31 -17.54
C LEU A 32 -9.15 0.70 -16.47
N GLY A 33 -10.04 1.12 -15.56
CA GLY A 33 -9.69 1.99 -14.43
C GLY A 33 -8.59 1.40 -13.55
N PHE A 34 -8.71 0.13 -13.16
CA PHE A 34 -7.66 -0.56 -12.40
C PHE A 34 -6.37 -0.77 -13.21
N ALA A 35 -6.47 -1.04 -14.52
CA ALA A 35 -5.31 -1.18 -15.38
C ALA A 35 -4.54 0.15 -15.52
N LEU A 36 -5.25 1.27 -15.70
CA LEU A 36 -4.66 2.61 -15.75
C LEU A 36 -4.03 2.97 -14.41
N PHE A 37 -4.72 2.72 -13.29
CA PHE A 37 -4.18 2.94 -11.95
C PHE A 37 -2.88 2.15 -11.72
N GLY A 38 -2.86 0.86 -12.07
CA GLY A 38 -1.66 0.03 -11.98
C GLY A 38 -0.53 0.50 -12.91
N ALA A 39 -0.86 1.00 -14.11
CA ALA A 39 0.11 1.54 -15.05
C ALA A 39 0.74 2.86 -14.60
N MET A 40 0.13 3.59 -13.64
CA MET A 40 0.73 4.83 -13.12
C MET A 40 1.99 4.58 -12.28
N ALA A 41 2.10 3.43 -11.60
CA ALA A 41 3.28 3.10 -10.80
C ALA A 41 4.59 3.11 -11.62
N PRO A 42 4.69 2.38 -12.75
CA PRO A 42 5.89 2.39 -13.57
C PRO A 42 6.14 3.74 -14.27
N VAL A 43 5.08 4.40 -14.73
CA VAL A 43 5.16 5.72 -15.36
C VAL A 43 5.70 6.76 -14.38
N GLY A 44 5.20 6.76 -13.14
CA GLY A 44 5.65 7.63 -12.07
C GLY A 44 7.09 7.35 -11.66
N ALA A 45 7.50 6.09 -11.59
CA ALA A 45 8.88 5.73 -11.28
C ALA A 45 9.87 6.21 -12.35
N ALA A 46 9.60 5.92 -13.63
CA ALA A 46 10.45 6.36 -14.74
C ALA A 46 10.46 7.88 -14.90
N GLY A 47 9.26 8.50 -14.91
CA GLY A 47 9.11 9.96 -15.02
C GLY A 47 9.73 10.69 -13.84
N GLY A 48 9.49 10.22 -12.61
CA GLY A 48 10.07 10.78 -11.39
C GLY A 48 11.60 10.68 -11.37
N SER A 49 12.16 9.55 -11.82
CA SER A 49 13.62 9.37 -11.91
C SER A 49 14.26 10.33 -12.91
N LEU A 50 13.65 10.53 -14.08
CA LEU A 50 14.12 11.49 -15.06
C LEU A 50 14.07 12.93 -14.54
N VAL A 51 12.95 13.33 -13.95
CA VAL A 51 12.79 14.70 -13.43
C VAL A 51 13.72 14.95 -12.25
N SER A 52 13.86 13.98 -11.35
CA SER A 52 14.79 14.10 -10.22
C SER A 52 16.24 14.17 -10.68
N ALA A 53 16.64 13.40 -11.70
CA ALA A 53 17.99 13.45 -12.27
C ALA A 53 18.30 14.84 -12.86
N VAL A 54 17.37 15.42 -13.63
CA VAL A 54 17.54 16.76 -14.21
C VAL A 54 17.64 17.84 -13.12
N ILE A 55 16.79 17.78 -12.10
CA ILE A 55 16.80 18.77 -11.01
C ILE A 55 18.10 18.71 -10.21
N VAL A 56 18.60 17.51 -9.90
CA VAL A 56 19.87 17.35 -9.16
C VAL A 56 21.06 17.81 -9.99
N GLN A 57 21.01 17.66 -11.32
CA GLN A 57 22.09 18.11 -12.20
C GLN A 57 22.12 19.63 -12.36
N LEU A 58 20.96 20.30 -12.35
CA LEU A 58 20.84 21.73 -12.61
C LEU A 58 20.71 22.58 -11.34
N THR A 59 20.37 22.00 -10.19
CA THR A 59 20.00 22.75 -8.98
C THR A 59 20.28 21.94 -7.70
N GLU A 60 20.20 22.58 -6.53
CA GLU A 60 20.31 21.89 -5.24
C GLU A 60 19.18 20.89 -4.99
N TRP A 61 19.48 19.83 -4.25
CA TRP A 61 18.53 18.76 -3.87
C TRP A 61 17.24 19.26 -3.20
N LYS A 62 17.29 20.42 -2.52
CA LYS A 62 16.14 20.98 -1.78
C LYS A 62 14.96 21.29 -2.69
N TYR A 63 15.22 21.65 -3.94
CA TYR A 63 14.18 21.97 -4.93
C TYR A 63 13.33 20.77 -5.31
N LEU A 64 13.82 19.53 -5.10
CA LEU A 64 13.00 18.33 -5.23
C LEU A 64 11.81 18.35 -4.25
N PHE A 65 12.02 18.81 -3.01
CA PHE A 65 10.97 18.86 -2.00
C PHE A 65 9.92 19.93 -2.34
N PHE A 66 10.35 21.09 -2.84
CA PHE A 66 9.44 22.13 -3.33
C PHE A 66 8.62 21.65 -4.53
N MET A 67 9.25 20.92 -5.46
CA MET A 67 8.57 20.35 -6.61
C MET A 67 7.51 19.31 -6.19
N HIS A 68 7.84 18.40 -5.28
CA HIS A 68 6.88 17.43 -4.73
C HIS A 68 5.72 18.12 -4.00
N GLY A 69 6.01 19.18 -3.24
CA GLY A 69 4.99 20.00 -2.59
C GLY A 69 4.06 20.68 -3.61
N LEU A 70 4.62 21.29 -4.66
CA LEU A 70 3.84 21.94 -5.71
C LEU A 70 2.98 20.94 -6.49
N LEU A 71 3.54 19.79 -6.86
CA LEU A 71 2.79 18.69 -7.50
C LEU A 71 1.64 18.22 -6.59
N GLY A 72 1.90 18.06 -5.30
CA GLY A 72 0.88 17.70 -4.32
C GLY A 72 -0.26 18.73 -4.26
N LEU A 73 0.06 20.02 -4.30
CA LEU A 73 -0.95 21.09 -4.35
C LEU A 73 -1.77 21.08 -5.64
N VAL A 74 -1.12 20.85 -6.79
CA VAL A 74 -1.82 20.76 -8.09
C VAL A 74 -2.78 19.56 -8.08
N VAL A 75 -2.32 18.39 -7.64
CA VAL A 75 -3.14 17.17 -7.53
C VAL A 75 -4.29 17.38 -6.55
N TYR A 76 -4.03 18.01 -5.41
CA TYR A 76 -5.08 18.32 -4.44
C TYR A 76 -6.13 19.28 -5.02
N GLY A 77 -5.69 20.33 -5.71
CA GLY A 77 -6.58 21.29 -6.37
C GLY A 77 -7.44 20.64 -7.46
N THR A 78 -6.86 19.79 -8.30
CA THR A 78 -7.62 19.07 -9.33
C THR A 78 -8.56 18.03 -8.74
N ALA A 79 -8.17 17.39 -7.64
CA ALA A 79 -9.03 16.44 -6.91
C ALA A 79 -10.29 17.11 -6.36
N ILE A 80 -10.19 18.31 -5.78
CA ILE A 80 -11.36 19.06 -5.28
C ILE A 80 -12.40 19.31 -6.39
N ILE A 81 -11.94 19.56 -7.62
CA ILE A 81 -12.82 19.88 -8.74
C ILE A 81 -13.37 18.62 -9.42
N SER A 82 -12.56 17.56 -9.48
CA SER A 82 -12.86 16.39 -10.32
C SER A 82 -13.52 15.24 -9.55
N VAL A 83 -13.34 15.18 -8.22
CA VAL A 83 -13.86 14.09 -7.39
C VAL A 83 -15.28 14.43 -6.94
N PRO A 84 -16.31 13.64 -7.32
CA PRO A 84 -17.66 13.82 -6.81
C PRO A 84 -17.71 13.56 -5.29
N PRO A 85 -18.68 14.16 -4.57
CA PRO A 85 -18.87 13.90 -3.14
C PRO A 85 -19.01 12.41 -2.86
N ASP A 86 -18.25 11.91 -1.88
CA ASP A 86 -18.29 10.52 -1.46
C ASP A 86 -19.48 10.30 -0.52
N GLU A 87 -20.33 9.32 -0.84
CA GLU A 87 -21.43 8.90 0.04
C GLU A 87 -20.99 7.65 0.79
N SER A 88 -21.08 7.67 2.12
CA SER A 88 -20.66 6.55 2.97
C SER A 88 -21.49 5.31 2.64
N VAL A 89 -20.83 4.25 2.15
CA VAL A 89 -21.48 2.97 1.83
C VAL A 89 -22.01 2.27 3.09
N ASP A 90 -21.32 2.41 4.24
CA ASP A 90 -21.82 1.99 5.55
C ASP A 90 -21.27 2.91 6.66
N PRO A 91 -22.06 3.90 7.11
CA PRO A 91 -21.64 4.83 8.17
C PRO A 91 -21.59 4.20 9.58
N ASN A 92 -22.14 3.00 9.80
CA ASN A 92 -22.24 2.36 11.12
C ASN A 92 -21.50 1.02 11.23
N GLY A 93 -20.71 0.65 10.21
CA GLY A 93 -19.89 -0.57 10.22
C GLY A 93 -18.92 -0.59 11.42
N PRO A 94 -18.86 -1.68 12.20
CA PRO A 94 -17.95 -1.78 13.33
C PRO A 94 -16.49 -1.88 12.87
N VAL A 95 -15.63 -0.98 13.36
CA VAL A 95 -14.19 -1.04 13.10
C VAL A 95 -13.53 -2.16 13.90
N ASP A 96 -12.83 -3.08 13.24
CA ASP A 96 -12.03 -4.12 13.92
C ASP A 96 -10.69 -3.57 14.41
N TRP A 97 -10.72 -2.90 15.57
CA TRP A 97 -9.54 -2.34 16.23
C TRP A 97 -8.52 -3.40 16.65
N ILE A 98 -8.98 -4.60 17.03
CA ILE A 98 -8.11 -5.68 17.53
C ILE A 98 -7.38 -6.33 16.36
N GLY A 99 -8.10 -6.64 15.29
CA GLY A 99 -7.52 -7.12 14.03
C GLY A 99 -6.53 -6.10 13.45
N ALA A 100 -6.90 -4.82 13.41
CA ALA A 100 -6.02 -3.75 12.95
C ALA A 100 -4.72 -3.67 13.76
N TYR A 101 -4.79 -3.73 15.10
CA TYR A 101 -3.61 -3.72 15.95
C TYR A 101 -2.70 -4.93 15.71
N LEU A 102 -3.27 -6.14 15.66
CA LEU A 102 -2.49 -7.37 15.45
C LEU A 102 -1.83 -7.40 14.08
N GLY A 103 -2.56 -7.00 13.02
CA GLY A 103 -2.05 -6.98 11.65
C GLY A 103 -1.00 -5.88 11.44
N VAL A 104 -1.32 -4.63 11.76
CA VAL A 104 -0.41 -3.49 11.59
C VAL A 104 0.82 -3.63 12.51
N GLY A 105 0.61 -4.04 13.77
CA GLY A 105 1.69 -4.30 14.71
C GLY A 105 2.64 -5.39 14.22
N GLY A 106 2.10 -6.52 13.75
CA GLY A 106 2.90 -7.61 13.17
C GLY A 106 3.72 -7.16 11.95
N LEU A 107 3.10 -6.39 11.04
CA LEU A 107 3.77 -5.83 9.86
C LEU A 107 4.89 -4.85 10.21
N ILE A 108 4.68 -3.96 11.19
CA ILE A 108 5.71 -3.00 11.62
C ILE A 108 6.90 -3.74 12.22
N LEU A 109 6.65 -4.71 13.12
CA LEU A 109 7.70 -5.53 13.74
C LEU A 109 8.50 -6.30 12.69
N PHE A 110 7.80 -6.93 11.75
CA PHE A 110 8.43 -7.67 10.65
C PHE A 110 9.27 -6.74 9.75
N ASN A 111 8.70 -5.60 9.34
CA ASN A 111 9.40 -4.62 8.50
C ASN A 111 10.66 -4.08 9.18
N PHE A 112 10.59 -3.85 10.50
CA PHE A 112 11.73 -3.39 11.28
C PHE A 112 12.88 -4.41 11.27
N VAL A 113 12.58 -5.70 11.49
CA VAL A 113 13.60 -6.77 11.40
C VAL A 113 14.15 -6.87 9.98
N TRP A 114 13.28 -6.82 8.97
CA TRP A 114 13.68 -6.99 7.57
C TRP A 114 14.55 -5.84 7.05
N ASN A 115 14.33 -4.62 7.53
CA ASN A 115 15.12 -3.44 7.14
C ASN A 115 16.34 -3.20 8.05
N SER A 116 16.53 -4.02 9.08
CA SER A 116 17.59 -3.82 10.06
C SER A 116 18.98 -4.01 9.44
N SER A 117 19.84 -3.00 9.59
CA SER A 117 21.19 -3.00 9.01
C SER A 117 22.22 -3.77 9.85
N VAL A 118 21.85 -4.20 11.07
CA VAL A 118 22.75 -4.88 12.02
C VAL A 118 22.85 -6.38 11.76
N GLY A 119 22.01 -6.91 10.86
CA GLY A 119 22.01 -8.31 10.44
C GLY A 119 21.43 -9.26 11.49
N TRP A 120 21.02 -10.45 11.02
CA TRP A 120 20.25 -11.46 11.75
C TRP A 120 21.02 -12.15 12.90
N THR A 121 22.11 -11.54 13.34
CA THR A 121 23.04 -12.04 14.34
C THR A 121 22.65 -11.58 15.75
N SER A 122 21.86 -10.51 15.88
CA SER A 122 21.49 -9.96 17.18
C SER A 122 20.26 -10.65 17.77
N SER A 123 20.35 -11.04 19.05
CA SER A 123 19.26 -11.72 19.76
C SER A 123 17.95 -10.94 19.81
N TYR A 124 18.01 -9.60 19.74
CA TYR A 124 16.81 -8.77 19.73
C TYR A 124 16.04 -8.89 18.39
N GLU A 125 16.73 -9.05 17.26
CA GLU A 125 16.07 -9.18 15.95
C GLU A 125 15.29 -10.49 15.84
N ILE A 126 15.90 -11.57 16.35
CA ILE A 126 15.25 -12.89 16.44
C ILE A 126 14.03 -12.83 17.35
N ALA A 127 14.12 -12.12 18.49
CA ALA A 127 12.98 -11.93 19.38
C ALA A 127 11.84 -11.15 18.72
N LEU A 128 12.15 -10.07 17.99
CA LEU A 128 11.16 -9.30 17.25
C LEU A 128 10.55 -10.10 16.09
N LEU A 129 11.33 -10.94 15.43
CA LEU A 129 10.84 -11.83 14.38
C LEU A 129 9.83 -12.83 14.94
N ILE A 130 10.17 -13.51 16.04
CA ILE A 130 9.25 -14.43 16.74
C ILE A 130 7.99 -13.68 17.16
N LEU A 131 8.13 -12.47 17.71
CA LEU A 131 6.98 -11.65 18.11
C LEU A 131 6.09 -11.28 16.92
N SER A 132 6.67 -10.97 15.76
CA SER A 132 5.91 -10.69 14.53
C SER A 132 5.14 -11.91 14.05
N ILE A 133 5.74 -13.11 14.11
CA ILE A 133 5.08 -14.38 13.74
C ILE A 133 3.92 -14.66 14.70
N ILE A 134 4.10 -14.40 16.00
CA ILE A 134 3.02 -14.53 17.00
C ILE A 134 1.87 -13.56 16.68
N HIS A 135 2.17 -12.31 16.32
CA HIS A 135 1.15 -11.34 15.93
C HIS A 135 0.39 -11.79 14.67
N PHE A 136 1.07 -12.32 13.66
CA PHE A 136 0.40 -12.87 12.46
C PHE A 136 -0.45 -14.10 12.77
N GLY A 137 0.03 -14.99 13.66
CA GLY A 137 -0.75 -16.14 14.12
C GLY A 137 -2.00 -15.72 14.91
N ALA A 138 -1.85 -14.75 15.81
CA ALA A 138 -2.95 -14.17 16.57
C ALA A 138 -3.96 -13.45 15.68
N PHE A 139 -3.47 -12.67 14.70
CA PHE A 139 -4.30 -12.01 13.68
C PHE A 139 -5.10 -13.04 12.87
N SER A 140 -4.43 -14.09 12.38
CA SER A 140 -5.10 -15.17 11.63
C SER A 140 -6.17 -15.87 12.46
N TYR A 141 -5.89 -16.13 13.74
CA TYR A 141 -6.87 -16.73 14.64
C TYR A 141 -8.07 -15.79 14.90
N TRP A 142 -7.81 -14.50 15.11
CA TRP A 142 -8.83 -13.48 15.34
C TRP A 142 -9.76 -13.33 14.14
N GLU A 143 -9.19 -13.16 12.95
CA GLU A 143 -9.92 -13.05 11.67
C GLU A 143 -10.72 -14.33 11.33
N MET A 144 -10.18 -15.51 11.61
CA MET A 144 -10.85 -16.78 11.28
C MET A 144 -12.00 -17.13 12.23
N LYS A 145 -11.93 -16.73 13.51
CA LYS A 145 -12.87 -17.23 14.53
C LYS A 145 -13.69 -16.16 15.26
N MET A 146 -13.21 -14.93 15.35
CA MET A 146 -13.79 -13.93 16.27
C MET A 146 -14.30 -12.67 15.56
N ALA A 147 -13.77 -12.34 14.38
CA ALA A 147 -14.19 -11.15 13.64
C ALA A 147 -15.64 -11.29 13.12
N LYS A 148 -16.49 -10.30 13.44
CA LYS A 148 -17.86 -10.19 12.91
C LYS A 148 -17.87 -9.79 11.42
N GLU A 149 -16.93 -8.95 11.02
CA GLU A 149 -16.63 -8.58 9.64
C GLU A 149 -15.13 -8.77 9.41
N PRO A 150 -14.70 -9.95 8.92
CA PRO A 150 -13.30 -10.22 8.68
C PRO A 150 -12.75 -9.31 7.58
N ILE A 151 -11.65 -8.63 7.86
CA ILE A 151 -10.91 -7.79 6.90
C ILE A 151 -10.40 -8.65 5.73
N LEU A 152 -10.08 -9.92 6.01
CA LEU A 152 -9.67 -10.91 5.02
C LEU A 152 -10.66 -12.09 4.99
N PRO A 153 -11.68 -12.06 4.11
CA PRO A 153 -12.60 -13.18 4.00
C PRO A 153 -11.87 -14.39 3.42
N PHE A 154 -11.41 -15.35 4.23
CA PHE A 154 -10.62 -16.51 3.76
C PHE A 154 -11.28 -17.33 2.63
N ASN A 155 -12.56 -17.12 2.35
CA ASN A 155 -13.26 -17.67 1.19
C ASN A 155 -12.71 -17.20 -0.17
N ILE A 156 -11.96 -16.08 -0.29
CA ILE A 156 -11.31 -15.69 -1.56
C ILE A 156 -10.26 -16.72 -2.02
N TRP A 157 -9.61 -17.42 -1.09
CA TRP A 157 -8.65 -18.48 -1.43
C TRP A 157 -9.30 -19.71 -2.08
N LYS A 158 -10.62 -19.87 -1.95
CA LYS A 158 -11.38 -20.93 -2.64
C LYS A 158 -11.65 -20.57 -4.10
N ALA A 159 -11.43 -19.32 -4.51
CA ALA A 159 -11.59 -18.93 -5.91
C ALA A 159 -10.44 -19.53 -6.75
N PRO A 160 -10.74 -20.31 -7.81
CA PRO A 160 -9.73 -21.03 -8.59
C PRO A 160 -8.54 -20.20 -9.11
N PRO A 161 -8.70 -18.93 -9.56
CA PRO A 161 -7.58 -18.16 -10.09
C PRO A 161 -6.77 -17.42 -9.01
N PHE A 162 -7.21 -17.40 -7.75
CA PHE A 162 -6.63 -16.51 -6.74
C PHE A 162 -5.15 -16.82 -6.43
N GLY A 163 -4.79 -18.11 -6.32
CA GLY A 163 -3.40 -18.51 -6.09
C GLY A 163 -2.45 -18.13 -7.24
N PHE A 164 -2.87 -18.36 -8.49
CA PHE A 164 -2.10 -17.96 -9.68
C PHE A 164 -1.98 -16.44 -9.82
N LEU A 165 -3.02 -15.70 -9.44
CA LEU A 165 -2.99 -14.25 -9.42
C LEU A 165 -1.94 -13.73 -8.42
N MET A 166 -1.91 -14.27 -7.21
CA MET A 166 -0.93 -13.89 -6.19
C MET A 166 0.51 -14.16 -6.63
N LEU A 167 0.76 -15.32 -7.24
CA LEU A 167 2.08 -15.64 -7.82
C LEU A 167 2.48 -14.65 -8.91
N THR A 168 1.56 -14.31 -9.81
CA THR A 168 1.82 -13.35 -10.89
C THR A 168 2.18 -11.97 -10.32
N ILE A 169 1.44 -11.50 -9.32
CA ILE A 169 1.72 -10.23 -8.64
C ILE A 169 3.09 -10.29 -7.94
N PHE A 170 3.40 -11.38 -7.23
CA PHE A 170 4.69 -11.57 -6.57
C PHE A 170 5.86 -11.49 -7.56
N PHE A 171 5.81 -12.24 -8.66
CA PHE A 171 6.86 -12.20 -9.68
C PHE A 171 6.95 -10.86 -10.38
N SER A 172 5.82 -10.18 -10.60
CA SER A 172 5.81 -8.84 -11.19
C SER A 172 6.51 -7.83 -10.28
N PHE A 173 6.25 -7.85 -8.98
CA PHE A 173 6.95 -7.00 -8.01
C PHE A 173 8.44 -7.35 -7.90
N MET A 174 8.81 -8.63 -7.87
CA MET A 174 10.22 -9.04 -7.82
C MET A 174 10.98 -8.61 -9.08
N SER A 175 10.38 -8.75 -10.26
CA SER A 175 10.94 -8.26 -11.52
C SER A 175 11.14 -6.74 -11.50
N TRP A 176 10.26 -6.01 -10.82
CA TRP A 176 10.40 -4.57 -10.68
C TRP A 176 11.61 -4.21 -9.82
N VAL A 177 11.73 -4.81 -8.64
CA VAL A 177 12.83 -4.58 -7.70
C VAL A 177 14.18 -4.89 -8.35
N SER A 178 14.28 -6.01 -9.08
CA SER A 178 15.51 -6.37 -9.79
C SER A 178 15.90 -5.39 -10.90
N THR A 179 14.92 -4.76 -11.57
CA THR A 179 15.18 -3.80 -12.66
C THR A 179 15.69 -2.45 -12.14
N PHE A 180 15.20 -2.01 -10.98
CA PHE A 180 15.58 -0.72 -10.39
C PHE A 180 16.73 -0.80 -9.38
N GLY A 181 17.30 -1.98 -9.16
CA GLY A 181 18.53 -2.17 -8.37
C GLY A 181 18.44 -1.69 -6.92
N ILE A 182 17.23 -1.70 -6.35
CA ILE A 182 16.95 -1.37 -4.95
C ILE A 182 16.98 -2.63 -4.09
#